data_AF-A0A4R9EU07-F1
#
_entry.id   AF-A0A4R9EU07-F1
#
_cell.length_a   1.000
_cell.length_b   1.000
_cell.length_c   1.000
_cell.angle_alpha   90.00
_cell.angle_beta   90.00
_cell.angle_gamma   90.00
#
_symmetry.space_group_name_H-M   'P 1'
#
loop_
_entity.id
_entity.type
_entity.pdbx_description
1 polymer ?
#
loop_
_entity_poly.entity_id
_entity_poly.type
_entity_poly.pdbx_seq_one_letter_code
_entity_poly.pdbx_strand_id
1 'polypeptide(L)' 'MTADVIRTHFARQQETKRARKDPTYLQALLAGQAPTAAAYVTALDMGREGDAAIDAARQIDQAAANFTPGTPPAA' A
#
# COMPACT_ATOMS: atom_id res chain seq x y z
N MET A 1 -8.61 -11.00 -22.64
CA MET A 1 -8.24 -10.80 -21.22
C MET A 1 -7.33 -9.56 -21.10
N THR A 2 -7.88 -8.36 -21.31
CA THR A 2 -7.07 -7.11 -21.40
C THR A 2 -7.70 -5.92 -20.66
N ALA A 3 -8.96 -6.04 -20.22
CA ALA A 3 -9.65 -5.01 -19.47
C ALA A 3 -9.14 -4.86 -18.01
N ASP A 4 -8.47 -5.90 -17.50
CA ASP A 4 -8.04 -5.95 -16.10
C ASP A 4 -6.86 -5.01 -15.84
N VAL A 5 -5.83 -5.06 -16.69
CA VAL A 5 -4.59 -4.30 -16.55
C VAL A 5 -4.84 -2.77 -16.52
N ILE A 6 -5.74 -2.27 -17.36
CA ILE A 6 -6.07 -0.84 -17.41
C ILE A 6 -6.76 -0.40 -16.11
N ARG A 7 -7.75 -1.16 -15.62
CA ARG A 7 -8.40 -0.86 -14.33
C ARG A 7 -7.39 -0.89 -13.18
N THR A 8 -6.50 -1.87 -13.15
CA THR A 8 -5.46 -1.97 -12.13
C THR A 8 -4.51 -0.77 -12.17
N HIS A 9 -4.11 -0.30 -13.36
CA HIS A 9 -3.26 0.88 -13.46
C HIS A 9 -3.97 2.17 -13.01
N PHE A 10 -5.25 2.34 -13.38
CA PHE A 10 -6.03 3.51 -12.94
C PHE A 10 -6.26 3.50 -11.43
N ALA A 11 -6.57 2.35 -10.84
CA ALA A 11 -6.71 2.20 -9.38
C ALA A 11 -5.40 2.59 -8.68
N ARG A 12 -4.27 2.02 -9.09
CA ARG A 12 -2.95 2.35 -8.53
C ARG A 12 -2.61 3.83 -8.65
N GLN A 13 -2.95 4.47 -9.77
CA GLN A 13 -2.73 5.91 -9.93
C GLN A 13 -3.60 6.74 -8.97
N GLN A 14 -4.85 6.34 -8.75
CA GLN A 14 -5.73 7.03 -7.79
C GLN A 14 -5.26 6.84 -6.35
N GLU A 15 -4.86 5.63 -5.97
CA GLU A 15 -4.28 5.31 -4.66
C GLU A 15 -3.00 6.11 -4.42
N THR A 16 -2.10 6.16 -5.41
CA THR A 16 -0.88 6.96 -5.34
C THR A 16 -1.19 8.45 -5.20
N LYS A 17 -2.20 8.96 -5.91
CA LYS A 17 -2.64 10.36 -5.77
C LYS A 17 -3.20 10.62 -4.37
N ARG A 18 -3.96 9.68 -3.78
CA ARG A 18 -4.53 9.82 -2.43
C ARG A 18 -3.43 9.78 -1.37
N ALA A 19 -2.50 8.82 -1.46
CA ALA A 19 -1.35 8.74 -0.56
C ALA A 19 -0.46 9.99 -0.64
N ARG A 20 -0.15 10.49 -1.85
CA ARG A 20 0.65 11.71 -2.05
C ARG A 20 -0.03 13.01 -1.62
N LYS A 21 -1.34 13.01 -1.32
CA LYS A 21 -1.99 14.19 -0.70
C LYS A 21 -1.64 14.30 0.78
N ASP A 22 -1.21 13.21 1.41
CA ASP A 22 -0.86 13.21 2.81
C ASP A 22 0.61 13.65 3.02
N PRO A 23 0.87 14.64 3.88
CA PRO A 23 2.23 15.13 4.10
C PRO A 23 3.12 14.06 4.75
N THR A 24 2.57 13.16 5.55
CA THR A 24 3.34 12.09 6.22
C THR A 24 3.88 11.09 5.21
N TYR A 25 3.04 10.68 4.26
CA TYR A 25 3.47 9.79 3.18
C TYR A 25 4.53 10.43 2.30
N LEU A 26 4.40 11.73 1.99
CA LEU A 26 5.42 12.46 1.23
C LEU A 26 6.75 12.55 1.99
N GLN A 27 6.72 12.78 3.31
CA GLN A 27 7.93 12.78 4.14
C GLN A 27 8.60 11.40 4.14
N ALA A 28 7.83 10.32 4.33
CA ALA A 28 8.34 8.96 4.25
C ALA A 28 8.92 8.65 2.85
N LEU A 29 8.33 9.19 1.79
CA LEU A 29 8.78 8.99 0.41
C LEU A 29 10.09 9.73 0.14
N LEU A 30 10.24 10.95 0.64
CA LEU A 30 11.50 11.71 0.59
C LEU A 30 12.60 11.06 1.43
N ALA A 31 12.24 10.44 2.55
CA ALA A 31 13.16 9.68 3.40
C ALA A 31 13.52 8.29 2.83
N GLY A 32 12.92 7.86 1.71
CA GLY A 32 13.13 6.54 1.13
C GLY A 32 12.56 5.38 1.96
N GLN A 33 11.65 5.66 2.90
CA GLN A 33 11.02 4.68 3.78
C GLN A 33 9.52 4.48 3.52
N ALA A 34 8.99 5.06 2.44
CA ALA A 34 7.57 4.94 2.12
C ALA A 34 7.19 3.49 1.76
N PRO A 35 6.12 2.95 2.38
CA PRO A 35 5.48 1.71 1.95
C PRO A 35 4.75 1.92 0.61
N THR A 36 4.17 0.86 0.02
CA THR A 36 3.35 1.03 -1.18
C THR A 36 2.12 1.91 -0.91
N ALA A 37 1.71 2.70 -1.90
CA ALA A 37 0.57 3.60 -1.79
C ALA A 37 -0.74 2.87 -1.43
N ALA A 38 -0.91 1.64 -1.93
CA ALA A 38 -2.07 0.81 -1.64
C ALA A 38 -2.12 0.39 -0.16
N ALA A 39 -0.98 -0.03 0.41
CA ALA A 39 -0.87 -0.37 1.81
C ALA A 39 -1.09 0.86 2.70
N TYR A 40 -0.59 2.02 2.30
CA TYR A 40 -0.83 3.28 3.01
C TYR A 40 -2.30 3.69 3.01
N VAL A 41 -2.96 3.69 1.85
CA VAL A 41 -4.39 3.99 1.76
C VAL A 41 -5.21 2.99 2.59
N THR A 42 -4.84 1.71 2.56
CA THR A 42 -5.47 0.68 3.40
C THR A 42 -5.32 1.00 4.88
N ALA A 43 -4.13 1.41 5.33
CA ALA A 43 -3.89 1.82 6.72
C ALA A 43 -4.73 3.05 7.11
N LEU A 44 -4.86 4.04 6.20
CA LEU A 44 -5.75 5.20 6.40
C LEU A 44 -7.22 4.78 6.49
N ASP A 45 -7.69 3.90 5.62
CA ASP A 45 -9.08 3.41 5.64
C ASP A 45 -9.35 2.54 6.90
N MET A 46 -8.31 1.96 7.52
CA MET A 46 -8.39 1.31 8.85
C MET A 46 -8.39 2.31 10.03
N GLY A 47 -8.36 3.62 9.76
CA GLY A 47 -8.33 4.68 10.78
C GLY A 47 -6.98 4.89 11.44
N ARG A 48 -5.87 4.44 10.81
CA ARG A 48 -4.51 4.79 11.24
C ARG A 48 -4.10 6.10 10.57
N GLU A 49 -3.39 6.96 11.28
CA GLU A 49 -2.92 8.26 10.78
C GLU A 49 -1.45 8.50 11.13
N GLY A 50 -0.77 9.38 10.39
CA GLY A 50 0.60 9.76 10.66
C GLY A 50 1.57 8.57 10.65
N ASP A 51 2.49 8.51 11.62
CA ASP A 51 3.46 7.42 11.77
C ASP A 51 2.81 6.04 11.93
N ALA A 52 1.65 5.97 12.61
CA ALA A 52 0.95 4.70 12.79
C ALA A 52 0.41 4.14 11.47
N ALA A 53 0.07 5.02 10.51
CA ALA A 53 -0.32 4.60 9.17
C ALA A 53 0.88 4.05 8.38
N ILE A 54 2.06 4.65 8.52
CA ILE A 54 3.30 4.18 7.87
C ILE A 54 3.70 2.81 8.41
N ASP A 55 3.68 2.61 9.72
CA ASP A 55 4.03 1.32 10.33
C ASP A 55 3.05 0.23 9.92
N ALA A 56 1.74 0.48 10.04
CA ALA A 56 0.71 -0.46 9.61
C ALA A 56 0.81 -0.79 8.11
N ALA A 57 1.06 0.21 7.26
CA ALA A 57 1.26 0.00 5.84
C ALA A 57 2.50 -0.85 5.54
N ARG A 58 3.60 -0.69 6.28
CA ARG A 58 4.77 -1.58 6.14
C ARG A 58 4.45 -3.01 6.56
N GLN A 59 3.66 -3.20 7.63
CA GLN A 59 3.22 -4.54 8.04
C GLN A 59 2.34 -5.19 6.97
N ILE A 60 1.42 -4.44 6.36
CA ILE A 60 0.58 -4.91 5.25
C ILE A 60 1.45 -5.29 4.05
N ASP A 61 2.45 -4.47 3.70
CA ASP A 61 3.36 -4.72 2.60
C ASP A 61 4.22 -5.98 2.84
N GLN A 62 4.74 -6.14 4.06
CA GLN A 62 5.45 -7.36 4.47
C GLN A 62 4.54 -8.59 4.43
N ALA A 63 3.31 -8.49 4.92
CA ALA A 63 2.35 -9.58 4.85
C ALA A 63 2.01 -9.95 3.39
N ALA A 64 1.85 -8.95 2.52
CA ALA A 64 1.62 -9.15 1.09
C ALA A 64 2.84 -9.76 0.38
N ALA A 65 4.06 -9.36 0.75
CA ALA A 65 5.29 -9.95 0.22
C ALA A 65 5.48 -11.41 0.68
N ASN A 66 5.10 -11.71 1.92
CA ASN A 66 5.11 -13.07 2.47
C ASN A 66 3.99 -13.94 1.88
N PHE A 67 2.89 -13.33 1.44
CA PHE A 67 1.80 -14.02 0.77
C PHE A 67 2.21 -14.35 -0.68
N THR A 68 2.89 -15.47 -0.85
CA THR A 68 3.15 -16.03 -2.19
C THR A 68 1.89 -16.74 -2.67
N PRO A 69 1.17 -16.25 -3.70
CA PRO A 69 0.00 -16.92 -4.25
C PRO A 69 0.46 -18.22 -4.92
N GLY A 70 0.47 -19.32 -4.17
CA GLY A 70 0.98 -20.61 -4.62
C GLY A 70 1.49 -21.53 -3.51
N THR A 71 1.67 -21.05 -2.29
CA THR A 71 1.96 -21.93 -1.13
C THR A 71 0.63 -22.34 -0.48
N PRO A 72 0.08 -23.54 -0.75
CA PRO A 72 -1.00 -24.05 0.07
C PRO A 72 -0.52 -24.12 1.53
N PRO A 73 -1.38 -23.88 2.53
CA PRO A 73 -0.98 -24.04 3.92
C PRO A 73 -0.44 -25.46 4.09
N ALA A 74 0.80 -25.58 4.59
CA ALA A 74 1.36 -26.89 4.91
C ALA A 74 0.44 -27.52 5.97
N ALA A 75 -0.13 -28.68 5.60
CA ALA A 75 -1.04 -29.47 6.44
C ALA A 75 -0.34 -30.02 7.69
#